data_AF-A0AAU1K3S9-F1
#
_entry.id   AF-A0AAU1K3S9-F1
#
_cell.length_a   1.000
_cell.length_b   1.000
_cell.length_c   1.000
_cell.angle_alpha   90.00
_cell.angle_beta   90.00
_cell.angle_gamma   90.00
#
_symmetry.space_group_name_H-M   'P 1'
#
loop_
_entity.id
_entity.type
_entity.pdbx_description
1 polymer ?
#
loop_
_entity_poly.entity_id
_entity_poly.type
_entity_poly.pdbx_seq_one_letter_code
_entity_poly.pdbx_strand_id
1 'polypeptide(L)'
;MLLEIRGHNLPGRTWELEDGPCHNVHVGIQRGKHPVDLVRGDSESAVWKIEIELLDVDAGLDFRGDAVQGRRGARFVYLTWGDVGGDGFTMFRRAKFDARRPRPTGGVWPDRSARHRHRRPHR
;
A
#
# COMPACT_ATOMS: atom_id res chain seq x y z
N MET A 1 -2.31 13.02 -1.49
CA MET A 1 -1.13 12.65 -0.67
C MET A 1 -0.31 11.63 -1.44
N LEU A 2 0.98 11.48 -1.18
CA LEU A 2 1.84 10.50 -1.85
C LEU A 2 2.25 9.38 -0.90
N LEU A 3 1.99 8.13 -1.29
CA LEU A 3 2.57 6.94 -0.70
C LEU A 3 3.82 6.57 -1.47
N GLU A 4 4.94 6.42 -0.77
CA GLU A 4 6.21 5.98 -1.35
C GLU A 4 6.61 4.61 -0.81
N ILE A 5 6.89 3.68 -1.71
CA ILE A 5 7.42 2.35 -1.39
C ILE A 5 8.85 2.30 -1.93
N ARG A 6 9.81 2.01 -1.04
CA ARG A 6 11.22 1.86 -1.38
C ARG A 6 11.63 0.40 -1.30
N GLY A 7 12.15 -0.12 -2.41
CA GLY A 7 12.69 -1.47 -2.51
C GLY A 7 14.21 -1.45 -2.49
N HIS A 8 14.79 -2.36 -1.70
CA HIS A 8 16.20 -2.71 -1.69
C HIS A 8 16.31 -4.24 -1.73
N ASN A 9 17.42 -4.78 -2.22
CA ASN A 9 17.61 -6.22 -2.40
C ASN A 9 16.44 -6.84 -3.18
N LEU A 10 16.21 -6.32 -4.38
CA LEU A 10 15.19 -6.82 -5.28
C LEU A 10 15.44 -8.30 -5.63
N PRO A 11 14.41 -9.06 -6.05
CA PRO A 11 14.45 -10.52 -6.11
C PRO A 11 15.47 -11.13 -7.10
N GLY A 12 16.17 -10.32 -7.88
CA GLY A 12 17.02 -10.75 -8.99
C GLY A 12 16.25 -10.87 -10.30
N ARG A 13 17.00 -11.03 -11.39
CA ARG A 13 16.44 -11.15 -12.75
C ARG A 13 15.79 -12.51 -13.01
N THR A 14 16.17 -13.52 -12.23
CA THR A 14 15.75 -14.91 -12.39
C THR A 14 15.03 -15.39 -11.15
N TRP A 15 13.97 -16.18 -11.33
CA TRP A 15 13.20 -16.76 -10.24
C TRP A 15 12.79 -18.18 -10.60
N GLU A 16 13.07 -19.13 -9.72
CA GLU A 16 12.70 -20.54 -9.91
C GLU A 16 11.23 -20.77 -9.50
N LEU A 17 10.42 -21.28 -10.42
CA LEU A 17 9.05 -21.76 -10.19
C LEU A 17 8.96 -23.25 -10.50
N GLU A 18 7.90 -23.90 -10.02
CA GLU A 18 7.65 -25.32 -10.29
C GLU A 18 7.49 -25.63 -11.79
N ASP A 19 6.88 -24.71 -12.53
CA ASP A 19 6.65 -24.84 -13.98
C ASP A 19 7.85 -24.39 -14.85
N GLY A 20 8.96 -24.00 -14.22
CA GLY A 20 10.20 -23.56 -14.88
C GLY A 20 10.68 -22.17 -14.46
N PRO A 21 11.93 -21.80 -14.82
CA PRO A 21 12.52 -20.53 -14.41
C PRO A 21 11.93 -19.34 -15.16
N CYS A 22 11.68 -18.25 -14.43
CA CYS A 22 11.50 -16.92 -15.00
C CYS A 22 12.87 -16.27 -15.22
N HIS A 23 13.06 -15.57 -16.33
CA HIS A 23 14.35 -14.95 -16.68
C HIS A 23 14.30 -13.44 -16.88
N ASN A 24 13.10 -12.85 -16.81
CA ASN A 24 12.91 -11.42 -16.96
C ASN A 24 11.99 -10.89 -15.86
N VAL A 25 12.35 -11.20 -14.62
CA VAL A 25 11.57 -10.82 -13.43
C VAL A 25 11.54 -9.31 -13.26
N HIS A 26 10.34 -8.77 -13.10
CA HIS A 26 10.07 -7.39 -12.75
C HIS A 26 9.16 -7.28 -11.54
N VAL A 27 9.26 -6.15 -10.87
CA VAL A 27 8.47 -5.77 -9.70
C VAL A 27 7.70 -4.51 -10.02
N GLY A 28 6.40 -4.46 -9.74
CA GLY A 28 5.59 -3.27 -9.97
C GLY A 28 4.42 -3.15 -9.03
N ILE A 29 3.72 -2.02 -9.10
CA ILE A 29 2.50 -1.78 -8.33
C ILE A 29 1.32 -2.38 -9.08
N GLN A 30 0.42 -3.07 -8.36
CA GLN A 30 -0.81 -3.55 -8.97
C GLN A 30 -1.89 -2.47 -8.96
N ARG A 31 -2.28 -2.00 -10.16
CA ARG A 31 -3.40 -1.09 -10.38
C ARG A 31 -4.54 -1.83 -11.07
N GLY A 32 -5.61 -2.08 -10.33
CA GLY A 32 -6.70 -2.96 -10.81
C GLY A 32 -6.18 -4.36 -11.15
N LYS A 33 -6.29 -4.75 -12.43
CA LYS A 33 -5.85 -6.07 -12.95
C LYS A 33 -4.44 -6.08 -13.52
N HIS A 34 -3.77 -4.93 -13.62
CA HIS A 34 -2.50 -4.81 -14.32
C HIS A 34 -1.38 -4.31 -13.39
N PRO A 35 -0.14 -4.77 -13.59
CA PRO A 35 1.02 -4.12 -12.98
C PRO A 35 1.31 -2.79 -13.70
N VAL A 36 1.81 -1.82 -12.96
CA VAL A 36 2.34 -0.55 -13.47
C VAL A 36 3.68 -0.27 -12.80
N ASP A 37 4.44 0.66 -13.39
CA ASP A 37 5.73 1.11 -12.86
C ASP A 37 6.69 -0.07 -12.63
N LEU A 38 6.81 -0.93 -13.64
CA LEU A 38 7.67 -2.10 -13.61
C LEU A 38 9.14 -1.69 -13.48
N VAL A 39 9.80 -2.24 -12.47
CA VAL A 39 11.24 -2.12 -12.24
C VAL A 39 11.85 -3.51 -12.36
N ARG A 40 12.99 -3.61 -13.03
CA ARG A 40 13.70 -4.89 -13.17
C ARG A 40 14.09 -5.45 -11.81
N GLY A 41 13.92 -6.76 -11.64
CA GLY A 41 14.24 -7.46 -10.39
C GLY A 41 15.72 -7.44 -10.01
N ASP A 42 16.62 -7.12 -10.94
CA ASP A 42 18.06 -6.94 -10.70
C ASP A 42 18.48 -5.47 -10.50
N SER A 43 17.53 -4.55 -10.37
CA SER A 43 17.84 -3.17 -10.03
C SER A 43 18.37 -3.08 -8.58
N GLU A 44 19.36 -2.22 -8.35
CA GLU A 44 19.93 -2.00 -7.01
C GLU A 44 18.88 -1.50 -6.01
N SER A 45 18.00 -0.62 -6.48
CA SER A 45 16.90 -0.08 -5.70
C SER A 45 15.70 0.26 -6.60
N ALA A 46 14.55 0.46 -5.97
CA ALA A 46 13.34 0.87 -6.64
C ALA A 46 12.54 1.84 -5.76
N VAL A 47 11.87 2.79 -6.39
CA VAL A 47 10.95 3.71 -5.71
C VAL A 47 9.64 3.75 -6.49
N TRP A 48 8.56 3.32 -5.84
CA TRP A 48 7.21 3.44 -6.37
C TRP A 48 6.46 4.53 -5.63
N LYS A 49 5.82 5.41 -6.41
CA LYS A 49 5.12 6.58 -5.91
C LYS A 49 3.66 6.48 -6.33
N ILE A 50 2.77 6.47 -5.35
CA ILE A 50 1.35 6.22 -5.56
C ILE A 50 0.57 7.38 -4.98
N GLU A 51 -0.26 7.99 -5.80
CA GLU A 51 -1.20 8.99 -5.32
C GLU A 51 -2.32 8.33 -4.52
N ILE A 52 -2.50 8.82 -3.31
CA ILE A 52 -3.56 8.37 -2.40
C ILE A 52 -4.32 9.56 -1.82
N GLU A 53 -5.60 9.34 -1.58
CA GLU A 53 -6.49 10.26 -0.90
C GLU A 53 -6.79 9.73 0.50
N LEU A 54 -6.74 10.64 1.48
CA LEU A 54 -7.12 10.39 2.86
C LEU A 54 -8.47 11.03 3.10
N LEU A 55 -9.45 10.23 3.52
CA LEU A 55 -10.79 10.68 3.84
C LEU A 55 -11.06 10.45 5.31
N ASP A 56 -11.41 11.51 6.03
CA ASP A 56 -11.95 11.38 7.38
C ASP A 56 -13.41 10.95 7.26
N VAL A 57 -13.76 9.81 7.86
CA VAL A 57 -15.12 9.28 7.90
C VAL A 57 -15.48 8.97 9.35
N ASP A 58 -16.78 8.88 9.67
CA ASP A 58 -17.25 8.65 11.05
C ASP A 58 -16.62 7.42 11.74
N ALA A 59 -16.15 6.45 10.97
CA ALA A 59 -15.49 5.22 11.43
C ALA A 59 -13.95 5.32 11.49
N GLY A 60 -13.36 6.49 11.25
CA GLY A 60 -11.92 6.74 11.20
C GLY A 60 -11.41 7.14 9.81
N LEU A 61 -10.11 6.94 9.57
CA LEU A 61 -9.48 7.31 8.29
C LEU A 61 -9.70 6.22 7.23
N ASP A 62 -10.21 6.60 6.05
CA ASP A 62 -10.23 5.74 4.86
C ASP A 62 -9.19 6.20 3.83
N PHE A 63 -8.61 5.24 3.12
CA PHE A 63 -7.63 5.48 2.07
C PHE A 63 -8.24 5.13 0.71
N ARG A 64 -8.06 6.00 -0.28
CA ARG A 64 -8.47 5.79 -1.67
C ARG A 64 -7.33 6.11 -2.63
N GLY A 65 -7.49 5.67 -3.88
CA GLY A 65 -6.51 5.82 -4.95
C GLY A 65 -6.56 4.61 -5.86
N ASP A 66 -6.06 4.74 -7.07
CA ASP A 66 -6.27 3.73 -8.11
C ASP A 66 -5.50 2.42 -7.88
N ALA A 67 -4.42 2.47 -7.11
CA ALA A 67 -3.70 1.29 -6.65
C ALA A 67 -4.16 0.80 -5.27
N VAL A 68 -5.08 1.53 -4.61
CA VAL A 68 -5.62 1.15 -3.30
C VAL A 68 -6.78 0.17 -3.51
N GLN A 69 -6.66 -0.99 -2.87
CA GLN A 69 -7.61 -2.09 -2.98
C GLN A 69 -8.18 -2.46 -1.61
N GLY A 70 -9.18 -3.34 -1.62
CA GLY A 70 -9.86 -3.80 -0.41
C GLY A 70 -11.01 -2.91 0.03
N ARG A 71 -11.78 -3.39 1.02
CA ARG A 71 -12.91 -2.67 1.60
C ARG A 71 -12.44 -1.58 2.58
N ARG A 72 -13.34 -0.63 2.89
CA ARG A 72 -13.11 0.39 3.92
C ARG A 72 -12.61 -0.24 5.23
N GLY A 73 -11.57 0.33 5.82
CA GLY A 73 -10.93 -0.17 7.05
C GLY A 73 -9.98 -1.37 6.86
N ALA A 74 -9.90 -1.95 5.67
CA ALA A 74 -8.96 -3.02 5.30
C ALA A 74 -8.30 -2.70 3.95
N ARG A 75 -7.93 -1.42 3.77
CA ARG A 75 -7.31 -0.91 2.55
C ARG A 75 -5.86 -1.40 2.46
N PHE A 76 -5.40 -1.69 1.25
CA PHE A 76 -4.03 -2.13 1.00
C PHE A 76 -3.57 -1.79 -0.42
N VAL A 77 -2.27 -1.87 -0.64
CA VAL A 77 -1.63 -1.81 -1.95
C VAL A 77 -0.90 -3.13 -2.19
N TYR A 78 -0.88 -3.59 -3.44
CA TYR A 78 -0.09 -4.75 -3.85
C TYR A 78 1.18 -4.31 -4.59
N LEU A 79 2.30 -4.86 -4.15
CA LEU A 79 3.51 -5.00 -4.97
C LEU A 79 3.49 -6.39 -5.58
N THR A 80 3.76 -6.48 -6.88
CA THR A 80 3.65 -7.74 -7.64
C THR A 80 4.94 -8.06 -8.36
N TRP A 81 5.24 -9.35 -8.42
CA TRP A 81 6.36 -9.93 -9.15
C TRP A 81 5.86 -10.77 -10.30
N GLY A 82 6.53 -10.66 -11.44
CA GLY A 82 6.18 -11.42 -12.62
C GLY A 82 7.29 -11.41 -13.64
N ASP A 83 7.20 -12.37 -14.54
CA ASP A 83 8.06 -12.46 -15.71
C ASP A 83 7.49 -11.58 -16.82
N VAL A 84 8.33 -10.75 -17.44
CA VAL A 84 7.96 -9.95 -18.60
C VAL A 84 8.41 -10.68 -19.86
N GLY A 85 7.47 -11.29 -20.57
CA GLY A 85 7.68 -12.00 -21.82
C GLY A 85 7.06 -11.30 -23.03
N GLY A 86 7.06 -11.97 -24.19
CA GLY A 86 6.46 -11.47 -25.43
C GLY A 86 4.95 -11.22 -25.33
N ASP A 87 4.26 -12.00 -24.49
CA ASP A 87 2.81 -11.89 -24.26
C ASP A 87 2.43 -10.91 -23.13
N GLY A 88 3.43 -10.22 -22.56
CA GLY A 88 3.24 -9.26 -21.47
C GLY A 88 3.75 -9.76 -20.12
N PHE A 89 3.08 -9.35 -19.04
CA PHE A 89 3.49 -9.66 -17.68
C PHE A 89 2.72 -10.85 -17.10
N THR A 90 3.45 -11.89 -16.74
CA THR A 90 2.92 -13.09 -16.08
C THR A 90 3.27 -13.05 -14.60
N MET A 91 2.28 -12.75 -13.77
CA MET A 91 2.42 -12.66 -12.32
C MET A 91 2.62 -14.04 -11.68
N PHE A 92 3.60 -14.19 -10.79
CA PHE A 92 3.78 -15.40 -9.98
C PHE A 92 3.79 -15.17 -8.46
N ARG A 93 3.98 -13.92 -7.99
CA ARG A 93 3.99 -13.61 -6.56
C ARG A 93 3.47 -12.20 -6.28
N ARG A 94 2.91 -11.96 -5.09
CA ARG A 94 2.53 -10.63 -4.60
C ARG A 94 2.82 -10.42 -3.11
N ALA A 95 3.12 -9.18 -2.74
CA ALA A 95 3.21 -8.70 -1.36
C ALA A 95 2.16 -7.65 -1.08
N LYS A 96 1.46 -7.82 0.04
CA LYS A 96 0.40 -6.93 0.50
C LYS A 96 0.96 -5.94 1.52
N PHE A 97 0.71 -4.65 1.29
CA PHE A 97 1.00 -3.58 2.25
C PHE A 97 -0.31 -3.01 2.78
N ASP A 98 -0.63 -3.30 4.04
CA ASP A 98 -1.81 -2.75 4.70
C ASP A 98 -1.66 -1.24 4.89
N ALA A 99 -2.65 -0.47 4.42
CA ALA A 99 -2.72 0.96 4.70
C ALA A 99 -3.21 1.13 6.15
N ARG A 100 -2.27 1.38 7.06
CA ARG A 100 -2.57 1.71 8.46
C ARG A 100 -2.29 3.18 8.70
N ARG A 101 -3.07 3.76 9.61
CA ARG A 101 -2.90 5.16 10.02
C ARG A 101 -1.43 5.41 10.40
N PRO A 102 -0.74 6.38 9.78
CA PRO A 102 0.58 6.78 10.27
C PRO A 102 0.42 7.26 11.72
N ARG A 103 1.30 6.79 12.61
CA ARG A 103 1.32 7.32 13.98
C ARG A 103 1.55 8.84 13.89
N PRO A 104 0.74 9.67 14.56
CA PRO A 104 1.02 11.10 14.59
C PRO A 104 2.41 11.32 15.18
N THR A 105 3.33 11.80 14.36
CA THR A 105 4.66 12.25 14.81
C THR A 105 4.48 13.63 15.43
N GLY A 106 4.32 13.66 16.76
CA GLY A 106 4.17 14.88 17.54
C GLY A 106 2.73 15.35 17.70
N GLY A 107 2.23 15.34 18.94
CA GLY A 107 0.92 15.90 19.28
C GLY A 107 0.44 15.39 20.64
N VAL A 108 0.53 16.25 21.66
CA VAL A 108 -0.06 16.05 22.97
C VAL A 108 -1.56 15.78 22.80
N TRP A 109 -2.04 14.70 23.42
CA TRP A 109 -3.46 14.37 23.45
C TRP A 109 -4.21 15.45 24.24
N PRO A 110 -5.32 16.02 23.72
CA PRO A 110 -6.22 16.74 24.60
C PRO A 110 -6.79 15.75 25.61
N ASP A 111 -6.66 16.10 26.88
CA ASP A 111 -7.22 15.36 28.00
C ASP A 111 -8.72 15.10 27.75
N ARG A 112 -9.16 13.85 27.96
CA ARG A 112 -10.57 13.45 27.80
C ARG A 112 -11.36 13.84 29.06
N SER A 113 -11.33 15.11 29.41
CA SER A 113 -12.06 15.67 30.55
C SER A 113 -13.02 16.76 30.09
N ALA A 114 -13.96 16.39 29.22
CA ALA A 114 -15.15 17.21 28.96
C ALA A 114 -16.37 16.35 28.66
N ARG A 115 -16.88 15.64 29.67
CA ARG A 115 -18.32 15.37 29.75
C ARG A 115 -18.93 16.46 30.62
N HIS A 116 -19.30 17.57 29.99
CA HIS A 116 -20.34 18.43 30.56
C HIS A 116 -21.66 17.66 30.54
N ARG A 117 -22.23 17.40 31.72
CA ARG A 117 -23.69 17.47 31.87
C ARG A 117 -24.00 18.32 33.10
N HIS A 118 -24.56 19.49 32.79
CA HIS A 118 -25.26 20.37 33.71
C HIS A 118 -26.24 19.58 34.59
N ARG A 119 -26.16 19.77 35.90
CA ARG A 119 -27.33 19.74 36.78
C ARG A 119 -27.57 21.17 37.27
N ARG A 120 -28.72 21.73 36.91
CA ARG A 120 -29.22 23.01 37.43
C ARG A 120 -29.58 22.85 38.92
N PRO A 121 -29.50 23.93 39.73
CA PRO A 121 -30.02 23.91 41.08
C PRO A 121 -31.53 24.14 41.06
N HIS A 122 -32.29 23.37 41.85
CA HIS A 122 -33.61 23.80 42.28
C HIS A 122 -33.61 23.94 43.79
N ARG A 123 -34.11 25.12 44.17
CA ARG A 123 -34.37 25.66 45.49
C ARG A 123 -35.49 24.90 46.20
#